data_AF-A0A212CNF8-F1
#
_entry.id   AF-A0A212CNF8-F1
#
_cell.length_a   1.000
_cell.length_b   1.000
_cell.length_c   1.000
_cell.angle_alpha   90.00
_cell.angle_beta   90.00
_cell.angle_gamma   90.00
#
_symmetry.space_group_name_H-M   'P 1'
#
loop_
_entity.id
_entity.type
_entity.pdbx_description
1 polymer ?
#
loop_
_entity_poly.entity_id
_entity_poly.type
_entity_poly.pdbx_seq_one_letter_code
_entity_poly.pdbx_strand_id
1 'polypeptide(L)'
;MEWRPKQPTRWNRQCTFILRQILPKLELGTASFVSSEEESEFERLLQFYWVTGFPIQMPYTDVQSVIDAVYQTGIHCSEFPQTEFALAVYIHPYPNNIL
;
A
#
# COMPACT_ATOMS: atom_id res chain seq x y z
N MET A 1 14.23 11.99 12.63
CA MET A 1 13.60 10.71 12.24
C MET A 1 14.54 9.97 11.31
N GLU A 2 15.21 8.92 11.77
CA GLU A 2 16.04 8.10 10.88
C GLU A 2 15.20 6.95 10.33
N TRP A 3 14.78 7.09 9.08
CA TRP A 3 14.17 6.00 8.33
C TRP A 3 15.26 4.98 8.00
N ARG A 4 15.17 3.78 8.59
CA ARG A 4 16.06 2.62 8.34
C ARG A 4 17.53 2.98 8.02
N PRO A 5 18.31 3.48 8.99
CA PRO A 5 19.68 3.95 8.73
C PRO A 5 20.69 2.86 8.35
N LYS A 6 20.35 1.57 8.52
CA LYS A 6 21.33 0.46 8.51
C LYS A 6 21.22 -0.52 7.33
N GLN A 7 20.10 -0.56 6.61
CA GLN A 7 19.84 -1.61 5.61
C GLN A 7 19.20 -1.04 4.33
N PRO A 8 19.66 -1.45 3.14
CA PRO A 8 19.03 -1.06 1.90
C PRO A 8 17.61 -1.65 1.80
N THR A 9 16.62 -0.81 1.51
CA THR A 9 15.24 -1.23 1.29
C THR A 9 15.12 -1.98 -0.04
N ARG A 10 14.76 -3.27 0.01
CA ARG A 10 14.43 -4.04 -1.19
C ARG A 10 12.98 -3.79 -1.57
N TRP A 11 12.76 -3.30 -2.79
CA TRP A 11 11.42 -3.01 -3.30
C TRP A 11 10.91 -4.15 -4.18
N ASN A 12 9.76 -4.72 -3.82
CA ASN A 12 9.07 -5.70 -4.64
C ASN A 12 8.21 -4.97 -5.69
N ARG A 13 8.66 -5.02 -6.95
CA ARG A 13 8.01 -4.36 -8.08
C ARG A 13 6.67 -5.03 -8.44
N GLN A 14 6.57 -6.34 -8.28
CA GLN A 14 5.38 -7.11 -8.60
C GLN A 14 4.25 -6.82 -7.60
N CYS A 15 4.54 -6.87 -6.29
CA CYS A 15 3.61 -6.44 -5.25
C CYS A 15 3.13 -5.00 -5.49
N THR A 16 4.07 -4.09 -5.77
CA THR A 16 3.75 -2.68 -6.02
C THR A 16 2.82 -2.50 -7.22
N PHE A 17 3.04 -3.26 -8.29
CA PHE A 17 2.19 -3.21 -9.48
C PHE A 17 0.77 -3.69 -9.19
N ILE A 18 0.63 -4.86 -8.54
CA ILE A 18 -0.68 -5.45 -8.20
C ILE A 18 -1.46 -4.51 -7.26
N LEU A 19 -0.81 -4.00 -6.21
CA LEU A 19 -1.45 -3.06 -5.28
C LEU A 19 -1.96 -1.80 -5.98
N ARG A 20 -1.24 -1.27 -6.99
CA ARG A 20 -1.69 -0.11 -7.77
C ARG A 20 -2.95 -0.37 -8.59
N GLN A 21 -3.18 -1.61 -9.05
CA GLN A 21 -4.43 -1.96 -9.76
C GLN A 21 -5.61 -2.09 -8.80
N ILE A 22 -5.35 -2.58 -7.58
CA ILE A 22 -6.37 -2.79 -6.56
C ILE A 22 -6.87 -1.47 -5.95
N LEU A 23 -5.97 -0.52 -5.69
CA LEU A 23 -6.31 0.73 -4.97
C LEU A 23 -7.47 1.54 -5.60
N PRO A 24 -7.50 1.82 -6.92
CA PRO A 24 -8.63 2.52 -7.53
C PRO A 24 -9.98 1.83 -7.34
N LYS A 25 -9.98 0.50 -7.30
CA LYS A 25 -11.19 -0.31 -7.14
C LYS A 25 -11.69 -0.27 -5.70
N LEU A 26 -10.78 -0.23 -4.72
CA LEU A 26 -11.14 -0.06 -3.31
C LEU A 26 -11.81 1.30 -3.05
N GLU A 27 -11.34 2.38 -3.68
CA GLU A 27 -11.94 3.72 -3.51
C GLU A 27 -13.34 3.85 -4.14
N LEU A 28 -13.65 3.10 -5.20
CA LEU A 28 -14.94 3.17 -5.90
C LEU A 28 -16.08 2.50 -5.11
N GLY A 29 -15.77 1.84 -4.00
CA GLY A 29 -16.74 1.14 -3.16
C GLY A 29 -16.95 -0.31 -3.60
N THR A 30 -16.97 -1.18 -2.61
CA THR A 30 -17.19 -2.64 -2.53
C THR A 30 -18.30 -3.25 -3.41
N ALA A 31 -18.96 -2.52 -4.31
CA ALA A 31 -19.99 -3.05 -5.22
C ALA A 31 -19.44 -3.92 -6.36
N SER A 32 -18.10 -3.98 -6.53
CA SER A 32 -17.43 -4.73 -7.59
C SER A 32 -16.15 -5.42 -7.10
N PHE A 33 -16.16 -6.02 -5.91
CA PHE A 33 -15.38 -7.25 -5.77
C PHE A 33 -16.00 -8.22 -6.79
N VAL A 34 -15.45 -8.60 -7.94
CA VAL A 34 -14.07 -8.62 -8.42
C VAL A 34 -14.15 -8.99 -9.91
N SER A 35 -13.33 -8.38 -10.77
CA SER A 35 -12.92 -9.05 -12.00
C SER A 35 -11.94 -10.15 -11.58
N SER A 36 -12.36 -11.42 -11.61
CA SER A 36 -11.70 -12.61 -11.01
C SER A 36 -10.21 -12.78 -11.30
N GLU A 37 -9.71 -12.12 -12.32
CA GLU A 37 -8.33 -12.20 -12.77
C GLU A 37 -7.33 -11.50 -11.83
N GLU A 38 -7.69 -10.35 -11.23
CA GLU A 38 -6.73 -9.59 -10.41
C GLU A 38 -6.69 -10.03 -8.94
N GLU A 39 -7.84 -10.48 -8.40
CA GLU A 39 -7.88 -11.14 -7.09
C GLU A 39 -7.04 -12.43 -7.14
N SER A 40 -7.10 -13.15 -8.27
CA SER A 40 -6.21 -14.28 -8.56
C SER A 40 -4.72 -13.87 -8.58
N GLU A 41 -4.35 -12.70 -9.11
CA GLU A 41 -2.95 -12.25 -9.07
C GLU A 41 -2.47 -11.94 -7.66
N PHE A 42 -3.31 -11.30 -6.84
CA PHE A 42 -2.98 -11.01 -5.43
C PHE A 42 -2.98 -12.27 -4.57
N GLU A 43 -3.97 -13.16 -4.73
CA GLU A 43 -4.00 -14.47 -4.07
C GLU A 43 -2.77 -15.30 -4.43
N ARG A 44 -2.40 -15.33 -5.71
CA ARG A 44 -1.19 -16.00 -6.17
C ARG A 44 0.06 -15.37 -5.55
N LEU A 45 0.08 -14.05 -5.36
CA LEU A 45 1.17 -13.38 -4.65
C LEU A 45 1.23 -13.80 -3.18
N LEU A 46 0.09 -13.89 -2.49
CA LEU A 46 0.00 -14.35 -1.09
C LEU A 46 0.45 -15.80 -0.92
N GLN A 47 0.36 -16.64 -1.95
CA GLN A 47 0.90 -18.00 -1.92
C GLN A 47 2.44 -18.02 -1.92
N PHE A 48 3.10 -17.04 -2.54
CA PHE A 48 4.55 -16.96 -2.62
C PHE A 48 5.18 -16.07 -1.54
N TYR A 49 4.43 -15.09 -1.02
CA TYR A 49 4.93 -14.09 -0.08
C TYR A 49 4.04 -13.99 1.16
N TRP A 50 4.67 -13.97 2.33
CA TRP A 50 4.01 -13.58 3.57
C TRP A 50 3.88 -12.05 3.62
N VAL A 51 2.74 -11.54 3.17
CA VAL A 51 2.48 -10.10 3.13
C VAL A 51 1.94 -9.63 4.49
N THR A 52 2.56 -8.60 5.07
CA THR A 52 2.08 -7.94 6.29
C THR A 52 2.00 -6.44 6.05
N GLY A 53 0.83 -5.86 6.32
CA GLY A 53 0.55 -4.46 6.09
C GLY A 53 -0.94 -4.14 6.24
N PHE A 54 -1.29 -2.88 6.08
CA PHE A 54 -2.67 -2.41 6.10
C PHE A 54 -2.83 -1.25 5.10
N PRO A 55 -4.02 -1.06 4.54
CA PRO A 55 -4.34 0.11 3.73
C PRO A 55 -4.43 1.35 4.64
N ILE A 56 -3.90 2.48 4.18
CA ILE A 56 -4.09 3.79 4.81
C ILE A 56 -5.07 4.56 3.96
N GLN A 57 -6.30 4.72 4.45
CA GLN A 57 -7.31 5.57 3.84
C GLN A 57 -7.38 6.87 4.64
N MET A 58 -6.91 7.97 4.07
CA MET A 58 -6.95 9.29 4.69
C MET A 58 -7.14 10.39 3.64
N PRO A 59 -7.81 11.50 3.97
CA PRO A 59 -7.87 12.66 3.09
C PRO A 59 -6.46 13.21 2.85
N TYR A 60 -6.20 13.62 1.61
CA TYR A 60 -4.92 14.22 1.26
C TYR A 60 -4.91 15.70 1.64
N THR A 61 -4.30 16.02 2.79
CA THR A 61 -4.09 17.40 3.25
C THR A 61 -2.71 17.92 2.83
N ASP A 62 -1.68 17.18 3.20
CA ASP A 62 -0.27 17.55 3.04
C ASP A 62 0.62 16.31 3.09
N VAL A 63 1.79 16.42 2.47
CA VAL A 63 2.74 15.30 2.37
C VAL A 63 3.28 14.91 3.75
N GLN A 64 3.44 15.86 4.69
CA GLN A 64 3.97 15.57 6.01
C GLN A 64 2.99 14.72 6.83
N SER A 65 1.70 15.04 6.84
CA SER A 65 0.68 14.21 7.49
C SER A 65 0.66 12.77 6.96
N VAL A 66 0.86 12.58 5.65
CA VAL A 66 0.97 11.22 5.06
C VAL A 66 2.23 10.51 5.55
N ILE A 67 3.37 11.20 5.58
CA ILE A 67 4.64 10.65 6.09
C ILE A 67 4.49 10.28 7.57
N ASP A 68 3.87 11.13 8.38
CA ASP A 68 3.64 10.90 9.80
C ASP A 68 2.68 9.73 10.03
N ALA A 69 1.60 9.65 9.26
CA ALA A 69 0.68 8.52 9.29
C ALA A 69 1.42 7.21 9.00
N VAL A 70 2.22 7.16 7.92
CA VAL A 70 3.06 5.99 7.57
C VAL A 70 4.09 5.70 8.66
N TYR A 71 4.68 6.73 9.28
CA TYR A 71 5.67 6.57 10.34
C TYR A 71 5.05 5.92 11.59
N GLN A 72 3.87 6.39 12.01
CA GLN A 72 3.14 5.86 13.17
C GLN A 72 2.82 4.37 13.05
N THR A 73 2.74 3.85 11.83
CA THR A 73 2.47 2.44 11.60
C THR A 73 3.59 1.49 12.03
N GLY A 74 4.82 1.99 12.15
CA GLY A 74 5.97 1.17 12.51
C GLY A 74 6.38 0.10 11.48
N ILE A 75 5.76 0.01 10.29
CA ILE A 75 6.16 -0.97 9.24
C ILE A 75 7.64 -0.82 8.87
N HIS A 76 8.12 0.43 8.87
CA HIS A 76 9.51 0.75 8.59
C HIS A 76 10.50 0.22 9.64
N CYS A 77 10.04 -0.29 10.80
CA CYS A 77 10.88 -0.91 11.82
C CYS A 77 10.98 -2.43 11.71
N SER A 78 10.30 -3.09 10.75
CA SER A 78 10.39 -4.55 10.60
C SER A 78 11.83 -5.02 10.29
N GLU A 79 12.43 -5.83 11.17
CA GLU A 79 13.82 -6.29 11.05
C GLU A 79 13.97 -7.74 10.53
N PHE A 80 12.93 -8.29 9.90
CA PHE A 80 12.98 -9.67 9.41
C PHE A 80 14.04 -9.85 8.30
N PRO A 81 14.82 -10.95 8.31
CA PRO A 81 15.77 -11.26 7.24
C PRO A 81 15.04 -11.37 5.89
N GLN A 82 15.59 -10.76 4.84
CA GLN A 82 15.02 -10.73 3.48
C GLN A 82 13.65 -10.04 3.33
N THR A 83 13.28 -9.14 4.25
CA THR A 83 12.05 -8.35 4.10
C THR A 83 12.09 -7.51 2.81
N GLU A 84 11.04 -7.64 2.00
CA GLU A 84 10.79 -6.79 0.85
C GLU A 84 9.64 -5.83 1.16
N PHE A 85 9.73 -4.62 0.62
CA PHE A 85 8.74 -3.57 0.81
C PHE A 85 7.99 -3.34 -0.49
N ALA A 86 6.71 -3.04 -0.36
CA ALA A 86 5.86 -2.63 -1.47
C ALA A 86 5.04 -1.44 -1.01
N LEU A 87 4.87 -0.46 -1.89
CA LEU A 87 4.08 0.73 -1.63
C LEU A 87 3.31 1.11 -2.88
N ALA A 88 2.00 1.26 -2.73
CA ALA A 88 1.15 1.81 -3.75
C ALA A 88 0.36 2.97 -3.13
N VAL A 89 0.16 4.02 -3.93
CA VAL A 89 -0.60 5.21 -3.55
C VAL A 89 -1.56 5.51 -4.68
N TYR A 90 -2.80 5.80 -4.33
CA TYR A 90 -3.84 6.23 -5.24
C TYR A 90 -4.54 7.43 -4.64
N ILE A 91 -4.74 8.47 -5.45
CA ILE A 91 -5.41 9.70 -5.04
C ILE A 91 -6.65 9.82 -5.90
N HIS A 92 -7.82 9.82 -5.26
CA HIS A 92 -9.09 9.99 -5.94
C HIS A 92 -9.63 11.41 -5.73
N PRO A 93 -9.79 12.21 -6.80
CA PRO A 93 -10.44 13.51 -6.68
C PRO A 93 -11.96 13.32 -6.60
N TYR A 94 -12.57 13.57 -5.44
CA TYR A 94 -14.03 13.53 -5.31
C TYR A 94 -14.65 14.82 -5.84
N PRO A 95 -15.47 14.78 -6.91
CA PRO A 95 -16.12 15.96 -7.45
C PRO A 95 -17.31 16.33 -6.55
N ASN A 96 -17.05 17.08 -5.47
CA ASN A 96 -18.04 17.89 -4.73
C ASN A 96 -17.47 18.74 -3.60
N ASN A 97 -16.18 19.10 -3.63
CA ASN A 97 -15.59 20.03 -2.64
C ASN A 97 -15.76 19.58 -1.18
N ILE A 98 -15.83 18.27 -0.94
CA ILE A 98 -15.75 17.72 0.41
C ILE A 98 -14.25 17.64 0.72
N LEU A 99 -13.74 18.76 1.25
CA LEU A 99 -12.45 18.84 1.93
C LEU A 99 -12.41 17.84 3.09
#